data_AF-A0A9P9CHS9-F1
#
_entry.id   AF-A0A9P9CHS9-F1
#
_cell.length_a   1.000
_cell.length_b   1.000
_cell.length_c   1.000
_cell.angle_alpha   90.00
_cell.angle_beta   90.00
_cell.angle_gamma   90.00
#
_symmetry.space_group_name_H-M   'P 1'
#
loop_
_entity.id
_entity.type
_entity.pdbx_description
1 polymer ?
#
loop_
_entity_poly.entity_id
_entity_poly.type
_entity_poly.pdbx_seq_one_letter_code
_entity_poly.pdbx_strand_id
1 'polypeptide(L)'
;MASGEPLNDEDRFPWLNIVRNAAVKTCSVEDAASHETGVVIACSALKRSYRGLLRGITGDEVHVNSHSKLPTYFGFIQGPKEVLFERMSARKNHFMKAKMLDSQIATLEDPSGEDGVFIINLVDNPEQQTQRALETLAKWGVQPARASHPERDQVGHGVPVDIDTENPAFTPPLDHS
;
A
#
# COMPACT_ATOMS: atom_id res chain seq x y z
N MET A 1 0.76 -10.73 12.67
CA MET A 1 1.37 -9.86 13.71
C MET A 1 0.41 -9.44 14.84
N ALA A 2 -0.88 -9.80 14.83
CA ALA A 2 -1.80 -9.43 15.92
C ALA A 2 -1.47 -10.12 17.28
N SER A 3 -0.72 -11.24 17.23
CA SER A 3 -0.35 -12.06 18.39
C SER A 3 1.01 -11.73 19.01
N GLY A 4 1.75 -10.72 18.51
CA GLY A 4 3.07 -10.34 19.05
C GLY A 4 4.25 -11.16 18.53
N GLU A 5 4.01 -12.29 17.87
CA GLU A 5 5.06 -13.10 17.24
C GLU A 5 5.51 -12.48 15.89
N PRO A 6 6.83 -12.32 15.67
CA PRO A 6 7.34 -11.88 14.39
C PRO A 6 7.11 -12.96 13.33
N LEU A 7 6.54 -12.56 12.19
CA LEU A 7 6.46 -13.44 11.02
C LEU A 7 7.88 -13.91 10.65
N ASN A 8 8.00 -15.12 10.10
CA ASN A 8 9.26 -15.62 9.54
C ASN A 8 9.30 -15.40 8.01
N ASP A 9 10.32 -15.94 7.34
CA ASP A 9 10.43 -15.80 5.88
C ASP A 9 9.35 -16.58 5.15
N GLU A 10 9.05 -17.80 5.60
CA GLU A 10 8.04 -18.70 5.02
C GLU A 10 6.63 -18.09 5.07
N ASP A 11 6.34 -17.30 6.11
CA ASP A 11 5.08 -16.55 6.22
C ASP A 11 5.02 -15.36 5.24
N ARG A 12 6.17 -14.73 4.96
CA ARG A 12 6.24 -13.50 4.16
C ARG A 12 6.27 -13.77 2.67
N PHE A 13 6.90 -14.85 2.22
CA PHE A 13 7.04 -15.18 0.80
C PHE A 13 5.69 -15.30 0.07
N PRO A 14 4.70 -16.08 0.57
CA PRO A 14 3.38 -16.17 -0.07
C PRO A 14 2.69 -14.81 -0.17
N TRP A 15 2.78 -14.00 0.89
CA TRP A 15 2.19 -12.66 0.89
C TRP A 15 2.85 -11.72 -0.13
N LEU A 16 4.19 -11.71 -0.22
CA LEU A 16 4.90 -10.91 -1.21
C LEU A 16 4.55 -11.32 -2.65
N ASN A 17 4.33 -12.61 -2.89
CA ASN A 17 3.87 -13.12 -4.19
C ASN A 17 2.45 -12.62 -4.52
N ILE A 18 1.54 -12.63 -3.54
CA ILE A 18 0.20 -12.06 -3.69
C ILE A 18 0.29 -10.57 -4.03
N VAL A 19 1.12 -9.81 -3.31
CA VAL A 19 1.34 -8.38 -3.56
C VAL A 19 1.84 -8.13 -4.99
N ARG A 20 2.84 -8.90 -5.45
CA ARG A 20 3.38 -8.78 -6.81
C ARG A 20 2.33 -9.14 -7.87
N ASN A 21 1.62 -10.25 -7.70
CA ASN A 21 0.61 -10.69 -8.66
C ASN A 21 -0.58 -9.73 -8.71
N ALA A 22 -0.99 -9.15 -7.57
CA ALA A 22 -2.00 -8.11 -7.53
C ALA A 22 -1.55 -6.86 -8.28
N ALA A 23 -0.31 -6.39 -8.05
CA ALA A 23 0.26 -5.25 -8.77
C ALA A 23 0.30 -5.49 -10.28
N VAL A 24 0.79 -6.66 -10.72
CA VAL A 24 0.81 -7.05 -12.14
C VAL A 24 -0.59 -7.09 -12.71
N LYS A 25 -1.56 -7.71 -12.01
CA LYS A 25 -2.95 -7.79 -12.48
C LYS A 25 -3.56 -6.40 -12.63
N THR A 26 -3.39 -5.52 -11.65
CA THR A 26 -3.92 -4.14 -11.70
C THR A 26 -3.29 -3.34 -12.84
N CYS A 27 -1.99 -3.51 -13.09
CA CYS A 27 -1.30 -2.79 -14.17
C CYS A 27 -1.52 -3.40 -15.56
N SER A 28 -1.91 -4.69 -15.66
CA SER A 28 -2.16 -5.38 -16.94
C SER A 28 -3.62 -5.29 -17.40
N VAL A 29 -4.54 -4.94 -16.51
CA VAL A 29 -5.97 -4.81 -16.80
C VAL A 29 -6.25 -3.32 -17.01
N GLU A 30 -6.06 -2.80 -18.23
CA GLU A 30 -7.00 -1.84 -18.84
C GLU A 30 -6.62 -1.43 -20.27
N ASP A 31 -7.69 -1.13 -21.02
CA ASP A 31 -7.78 -0.92 -22.45
C ASP A 31 -6.89 0.21 -22.99
N ALA A 32 -6.52 0.06 -24.26
CA ALA A 32 -5.62 0.90 -25.05
C ALA A 32 -5.96 2.40 -25.18
N ALA A 33 -6.91 2.93 -24.38
CA ALA A 33 -7.39 4.31 -24.43
C ALA A 33 -7.03 5.15 -23.19
N SER A 34 -6.65 4.56 -22.04
CA SER A 34 -6.42 5.35 -20.82
C SER A 34 -5.16 4.89 -20.08
N HIS A 35 -4.08 5.65 -20.29
CA HIS A 35 -2.96 5.94 -19.39
C HIS A 35 -2.36 4.79 -18.57
N GLU A 36 -1.06 4.56 -18.76
CA GLU A 36 -0.20 3.65 -17.99
C GLU A 36 -0.55 3.68 -16.48
N THR A 37 -1.14 2.59 -15.97
CA THR A 37 -1.57 2.47 -14.58
C THR A 37 -0.42 2.00 -13.70
N GLY A 38 -0.20 2.69 -12.58
CA GLY A 38 0.79 2.34 -11.56
C GLY A 38 0.13 2.12 -10.19
N VAL A 39 0.76 1.30 -9.35
CA VAL A 39 0.30 1.07 -7.98
C VAL A 39 1.37 1.48 -6.97
N VAL A 40 0.95 2.06 -5.84
CA VAL A 40 1.81 2.36 -4.70
C VAL A 40 1.42 1.46 -3.55
N ILE A 41 2.40 0.76 -2.98
CA ILE A 41 2.19 -0.23 -1.92
C ILE A 41 3.08 0.11 -0.74
N ALA A 42 2.48 0.25 0.45
CA ALA A 42 3.24 0.31 1.69
C ALA A 42 3.70 -1.11 2.08
N CYS A 43 5.00 -1.38 1.94
CA CYS A 43 5.61 -2.67 2.27
C CYS A 43 6.95 -2.43 2.98
N SER A 44 7.24 -3.19 4.03
CA SER A 44 8.50 -3.05 4.77
C SER A 44 9.71 -3.56 3.97
N ALA A 45 9.53 -4.56 3.10
CA ALA A 45 10.52 -5.08 2.15
C ALA A 45 11.96 -5.13 2.70
N LEU A 46 12.10 -5.62 3.94
CA LEU A 46 13.31 -5.45 4.77
C LEU A 46 14.54 -6.15 4.20
N LYS A 47 14.36 -7.31 3.55
CA LYS A 47 15.45 -8.09 2.96
C LYS A 47 15.57 -7.86 1.45
N ARG A 48 16.78 -7.99 0.93
CA ARG A 48 17.08 -7.94 -0.52
C ARG A 48 16.32 -9.02 -1.28
N SER A 49 16.16 -10.21 -0.71
CA SER A 49 15.35 -11.29 -1.30
C SER A 49 13.89 -10.89 -1.50
N TYR A 50 13.29 -10.18 -0.53
CA TYR A 50 11.92 -9.68 -0.65
C TYR A 50 11.79 -8.63 -1.75
N ARG A 51 12.75 -7.69 -1.82
CA ARG A 51 12.81 -6.69 -2.88
C ARG A 51 13.00 -7.33 -4.26
N GLY A 52 13.82 -8.38 -4.34
CA GLY A 52 13.99 -9.20 -5.54
C GLY A 52 12.67 -9.79 -6.02
N LEU A 53 11.94 -10.46 -5.13
CA LEU A 53 10.62 -11.03 -5.46
C LEU A 53 9.65 -9.96 -5.96
N LEU A 54 9.59 -8.80 -5.31
CA LEU A 54 8.74 -7.68 -5.73
C LEU A 54 9.16 -7.08 -7.09
N ARG A 55 10.44 -7.15 -7.45
CA ARG A 55 10.94 -6.81 -8.80
C ARG A 55 10.64 -7.90 -9.84
N GLY A 56 10.10 -9.05 -9.42
CA GLY A 56 9.92 -10.23 -10.28
C GLY A 56 11.21 -11.03 -10.49
N ILE A 57 12.26 -10.79 -9.70
CA ILE A 57 13.45 -11.64 -9.67
C ILE A 57 13.13 -12.80 -8.75
N THR A 58 13.00 -13.97 -9.33
CA THR A 58 12.93 -15.21 -8.57
C THR A 58 14.15 -16.04 -8.84
N GLY A 59 14.75 -16.58 -7.77
CA GLY A 59 15.69 -17.68 -7.94
C GLY A 59 15.01 -18.86 -8.64
N ASP A 60 15.78 -19.90 -8.96
CA ASP A 60 15.36 -21.03 -9.80
C ASP A 60 14.06 -21.73 -9.35
N GLU A 61 13.61 -21.52 -8.11
CA GLU A 61 12.37 -22.06 -7.57
C GLU A 61 11.48 -21.01 -6.89
N VAL A 62 10.84 -20.14 -7.67
CA VAL A 62 9.57 -19.53 -7.23
C VAL A 62 8.64 -19.40 -8.43
N HIS A 63 7.47 -20.03 -8.34
CA HIS A 63 6.35 -19.92 -9.27
C HIS A 63 5.70 -18.53 -9.22
N VAL A 64 6.45 -17.50 -9.59
CA VAL A 64 5.85 -16.26 -10.10
C VAL A 64 5.51 -16.50 -11.55
N ASN A 65 4.32 -16.09 -11.94
CA ASN A 65 3.96 -15.98 -13.35
C ASN A 65 4.72 -14.76 -13.92
N SER A 66 6.05 -14.84 -13.98
CA SER A 66 7.00 -13.77 -14.30
C SER A 66 7.12 -13.54 -15.81
N HIS A 67 5.98 -13.27 -16.45
CA HIS A 67 5.95 -12.80 -17.84
C HIS A 67 5.65 -11.30 -17.94
N SER A 68 5.42 -10.60 -16.83
CA SER A 68 5.16 -9.16 -16.82
C SER A 68 6.37 -8.38 -16.31
N LYS A 69 7.00 -7.62 -17.23
CA LYS A 69 8.09 -6.69 -16.96
C LYS A 69 7.53 -5.40 -16.34
N LEU A 70 6.87 -5.50 -15.19
CA LEU A 70 6.41 -4.33 -14.44
C LEU A 70 7.59 -3.72 -13.67
N PRO A 71 8.08 -2.51 -14.05
CA PRO A 71 9.15 -1.82 -13.33
C PRO A 71 8.74 -1.60 -11.87
N THR A 72 9.68 -1.74 -10.94
CA THR A 72 9.39 -1.65 -9.50
C THR A 72 10.46 -0.81 -8.83
N TYR A 73 10.00 0.20 -8.10
CA TYR A 73 10.83 1.19 -7.42
C TYR A 73 10.53 1.18 -5.93
N PHE A 74 11.52 1.54 -5.10
CA PHE A 74 11.39 1.55 -3.65
C PHE A 74 11.77 2.92 -3.10
N GLY A 75 10.83 3.55 -2.39
CA GLY A 75 11.11 4.69 -1.52
C GLY A 75 11.54 4.19 -0.14
N PHE A 76 12.83 4.20 0.14
CA PHE A 76 13.36 3.79 1.43
C PHE A 76 13.36 5.00 2.38
N ILE A 77 12.47 4.97 3.38
CA ILE A 77 12.42 5.99 4.43
C ILE A 77 13.54 5.70 5.44
N GLN A 78 14.60 6.47 5.36
CA GLN A 78 15.78 6.32 6.19
C GLN A 78 15.80 7.40 7.28
N GLY A 79 16.12 7.00 8.51
CA GLY A 79 16.29 7.93 9.61
C GLY A 79 16.86 7.26 10.85
N PRO A 80 17.32 8.06 11.82
CA PRO A 80 17.83 7.55 13.08
C PRO A 80 16.75 6.78 13.85
N LYS A 81 17.17 5.71 14.52
CA LYS A 81 16.29 4.84 15.32
C LYS A 81 15.52 5.63 16.37
N GLU A 82 16.18 6.62 16.96
CA GLU A 82 15.65 7.47 18.04
C GLU A 82 14.42 8.23 17.56
N VAL A 83 14.46 8.78 16.34
CA VAL A 83 13.33 9.53 15.75
C VAL A 83 12.18 8.59 15.37
N LEU A 84 12.47 7.38 14.86
CA LEU A 84 11.44 6.36 14.62
C LEU A 84 10.73 5.99 15.93
N PHE A 85 11.52 5.73 16.97
CA PHE A 85 11.02 5.37 18.28
C PHE A 85 10.16 6.47 18.90
N GLU A 86 10.62 7.72 18.85
CA GLU A 86 9.88 8.88 19.34
C GLU A 86 8.54 9.04 18.61
N ARG A 87 8.54 9.01 17.28
CA ARG A 87 7.32 9.11 16.45
C ARG A 87 6.34 7.96 16.71
N MET A 88 6.85 6.75 16.97
CA MET A 88 6.02 5.59 17.30
C MET A 88 5.44 5.69 18.72
N SER A 89 6.22 6.21 19.67
CA SER A 89 5.83 6.36 21.08
C SER A 89 4.83 7.49 21.32
N ALA A 90 4.88 8.54 20.50
CA ALA A 90 3.91 9.64 20.54
C ALA A 90 2.48 9.19 20.16
N ARG A 91 2.32 8.04 19.50
CA ARG A 91 1.00 7.48 19.16
C ARG A 91 0.42 6.74 20.36
N LYS A 92 -0.65 7.27 20.97
CA LYS A 92 -1.36 6.64 22.09
C LYS A 92 -1.83 5.21 21.73
N ASN A 93 -1.85 4.29 22.71
CA ASN A 93 -2.25 2.85 22.63
C ASN A 93 -1.30 1.83 21.96
N HIS A 94 0.03 2.01 21.98
CA HIS A 94 0.94 1.14 21.20
C HIS A 94 2.26 0.68 21.87
N PHE A 95 2.25 0.38 23.17
CA PHE A 95 3.45 -0.04 23.92
C PHE A 95 4.12 -1.35 23.42
N MET A 96 3.39 -2.19 22.68
CA MET A 96 3.91 -3.41 22.02
C MET A 96 4.89 -3.16 20.86
N LYS A 97 5.13 -1.91 20.44
CA LYS A 97 5.88 -1.60 19.20
C LYS A 97 7.40 -1.45 19.34
N ALA A 98 7.95 -1.28 20.55
CA ALA A 98 9.39 -1.08 20.75
C ALA A 98 10.23 -2.30 20.32
N LYS A 99 9.91 -3.48 20.86
CA LYS A 99 10.57 -4.75 20.49
C LYS A 99 10.37 -5.11 19.02
N MET A 100 9.24 -4.71 18.44
CA MET A 100 8.95 -4.88 17.01
C MET A 100 9.81 -3.96 16.14
N LEU A 101 10.06 -2.72 16.58
CA LEU A 101 10.98 -1.82 15.90
C LEU A 101 12.41 -2.39 15.92
N ASP A 102 12.85 -2.90 17.08
CA ASP A 102 14.16 -3.52 17.21
C ASP A 102 14.33 -4.71 16.26
N SER A 103 13.33 -5.61 16.17
CA SER A 103 13.39 -6.75 15.27
C SER A 103 13.33 -6.35 13.79
N GLN A 104 12.59 -5.30 13.44
CA GLN A 104 12.57 -4.77 12.07
C GLN A 104 13.90 -4.15 11.68
N ILE A 105 14.52 -3.36 12.56
CA ILE A 105 15.85 -2.76 12.32
C ILE A 105 16.90 -3.88 12.21
N ALA A 106 16.83 -4.90 13.06
CA ALA A 106 17.75 -6.03 12.98
C ALA A 106 17.59 -6.87 11.70
N THR A 107 16.38 -6.88 11.10
CA THR A 107 16.09 -7.60 9.85
C THR A 107 16.37 -6.75 8.60
N LEU A 108 16.56 -5.43 8.76
CA LEU A 108 16.75 -4.51 7.65
C LEU A 108 18.11 -4.74 6.99
N GLU A 109 18.08 -5.17 5.74
CA GLU A 109 19.23 -5.12 4.84
C GLU A 109 19.16 -3.80 4.08
N ASP A 110 20.08 -2.88 4.37
CA ASP A 110 20.10 -1.52 3.80
C ASP A 110 19.99 -1.57 2.26
N PRO A 111 18.90 -1.04 1.68
CA PRO A 111 18.69 -1.05 0.23
C PRO A 111 19.44 0.09 -0.49
N SER A 112 20.18 0.93 0.23
CA SER A 112 20.92 2.05 -0.35
C SER A 112 21.91 1.57 -1.41
N GLY A 113 21.80 2.12 -2.61
CA GLY A 113 22.63 1.75 -3.75
C GLY A 113 22.10 0.59 -4.61
N GLU A 114 20.97 -0.03 -4.23
CA GLU A 114 20.28 -0.93 -5.15
C GLU A 114 19.56 -0.17 -6.28
N ASP A 115 19.48 -0.80 -7.45
CA ASP A 115 18.74 -0.24 -8.58
C ASP A 115 17.26 -0.01 -8.25
N GLY A 116 16.76 1.15 -8.68
CA GLY A 116 15.37 1.57 -8.46
C GLY A 116 15.04 1.93 -7.01
N VAL A 117 16.04 2.09 -6.13
CA VAL A 117 15.85 2.55 -4.75
C VAL A 117 16.20 4.02 -4.62
N PHE A 118 15.33 4.79 -3.97
CA PHE A 118 15.60 6.18 -3.60
C PHE A 118 15.36 6.41 -2.11
N ILE A 119 16.16 7.31 -1.54
CA ILE A 119 16.12 7.63 -0.12
C ILE A 119 15.14 8.77 0.14
N ILE A 120 14.27 8.55 1.11
CA ILE A 120 13.38 9.55 1.69
C ILE A 120 13.88 9.79 3.11
N ASN A 121 14.15 11.04 3.46
CA ASN A 121 14.59 11.37 4.82
C ASN A 121 13.38 11.35 5.77
N LEU A 122 13.49 10.56 6.83
CA LEU A 122 12.44 10.44 7.82
C LEU A 122 12.09 11.78 8.48
N VAL A 123 13.09 12.63 8.74
CA VAL A 123 12.86 13.87 9.53
C VAL A 123 12.07 14.93 8.77
N ASP A 124 12.04 14.83 7.43
CA ASP A 124 11.25 15.70 6.57
C ASP A 124 9.75 15.54 6.87
N ASN A 125 8.97 16.58 6.55
CA ASN A 125 7.51 16.50 6.64
C ASN A 125 6.92 15.68 5.47
N PRO A 126 5.67 15.18 5.58
CA PRO A 126 5.06 14.35 4.55
C PRO A 126 5.04 14.97 3.14
N GLU A 127 4.85 16.29 3.05
CA GLU A 127 4.84 17.02 1.79
C GLU A 127 6.21 16.99 1.11
N GLN A 128 7.28 17.25 1.86
CA GLN A 128 8.67 17.16 1.40
C GLN A 128 9.03 15.73 0.98
N GLN A 129 8.64 14.73 1.76
CA GLN A 129 8.86 13.32 1.43
C GLN A 129 8.17 12.93 0.11
N THR A 130 6.92 13.38 -0.07
CA THR A 130 6.13 13.14 -1.27
C THR A 130 6.75 13.83 -2.48
N GLN A 131 7.13 15.10 -2.34
CA GLN A 131 7.78 15.86 -3.40
C GLN A 131 9.09 15.19 -3.84
N ARG A 132 9.91 14.76 -2.88
CA ARG A 132 11.15 14.03 -3.15
C ARG A 132 10.92 12.74 -3.93
N ALA A 133 9.87 11.99 -3.58
CA ALA A 133 9.49 10.77 -4.29
C ALA A 133 9.07 11.08 -5.73
N LEU A 134 8.19 12.06 -5.94
CA LEU A 134 7.71 12.46 -7.26
C LEU A 134 8.85 12.95 -8.16
N GLU A 135 9.75 13.81 -7.66
CA GLU A 135 10.90 14.30 -8.41
C GLU A 135 11.85 13.19 -8.82
N THR A 136 12.07 12.21 -7.94
CA THR A 136 12.97 11.08 -8.23
C THR A 136 12.36 10.14 -9.27
N LEU A 137 11.08 9.83 -9.12
CA LEU A 137 10.34 9.01 -10.08
C LEU A 137 10.27 9.69 -11.47
N ALA A 138 10.05 11.00 -11.52
CA ALA A 138 10.04 11.75 -12.77
C ALA A 138 11.39 11.70 -13.50
N LYS A 139 12.52 11.75 -12.78
CA LYS A 139 13.87 11.57 -13.36
C LYS A 139 14.08 10.19 -13.97
N TRP A 140 13.35 9.19 -13.49
CA TRP A 140 13.36 7.82 -14.02
C TRP A 140 12.27 7.58 -15.07
N GLY A 141 11.60 8.63 -15.54
CA GLY A 141 10.56 8.55 -16.57
C GLY A 141 9.22 8.04 -16.05
N VAL A 142 9.05 7.90 -14.74
CA VAL A 142 7.77 7.51 -14.13
C VAL A 142 6.97 8.77 -13.85
N GLN A 143 5.83 8.92 -14.54
CA GLN A 143 4.91 10.02 -14.30
C GLN A 143 3.77 9.56 -13.41
N PRO A 144 3.36 10.35 -12.40
CA PRO A 144 2.14 10.05 -11.66
C PRO A 144 0.96 10.08 -12.63
N ALA A 145 -0.03 9.21 -12.40
CA ALA A 145 -1.29 9.30 -13.11
C ALA A 145 -1.81 10.74 -13.00
N ARG A 146 -2.18 11.36 -14.12
CA ARG A 146 -2.79 12.69 -14.12
C ARG A 146 -3.93 12.67 -13.13
N ALA A 147 -3.86 13.51 -12.10
CA ALA A 147 -4.96 13.65 -11.16
C ALA A 147 -6.20 14.11 -11.95
N SER A 148 -7.15 13.21 -12.16
CA SER A 148 -8.52 13.61 -12.42
C SER A 148 -9.03 14.27 -11.15
N HIS A 149 -8.82 15.58 -11.01
CA HIS A 149 -9.61 16.37 -10.08
C HIS A 149 -11.05 16.38 -10.59
N PRO A 150 -11.98 15.87 -9.78
CA PRO A 150 -13.12 16.72 -9.47
C PRO A 150 -13.28 16.81 -7.95
N GLU A 151 -13.24 18.03 -7.44
CA GLU A 151 -14.11 18.54 -6.36
C GLU A 151 -14.55 17.49 -5.31
N ARG A 152 -13.74 17.32 -4.26
CA ARG A 152 -14.24 16.90 -2.94
C ARG A 152 -14.43 18.14 -2.07
N ASP A 153 -15.41 18.95 -2.46
CA ASP A 153 -15.97 20.02 -1.63
C ASP A 153 -17.46 20.18 -1.96
N GLN A 154 -18.26 19.18 -1.61
CA GLN A 154 -19.64 19.44 -1.22
C GLN A 154 -19.98 18.67 0.05
N VAL A 155 -20.21 19.47 1.08
CA VAL A 155 -20.82 19.14 2.36
C VAL A 155 -22.17 18.49 2.08
N GLY A 156 -22.21 17.16 2.10
CA GLY A 156 -23.44 16.40 2.17
C GLY A 156 -23.97 16.44 3.60
N HIS A 157 -24.83 17.40 3.88
CA HIS A 157 -25.68 17.41 5.07
C HIS A 157 -26.30 16.02 5.29
N GLY A 158 -26.25 15.55 6.54
CA GLY A 158 -26.88 14.31 6.96
C GLY A 158 -28.33 14.25 6.52
N VAL A 159 -28.67 13.19 5.80
CA VAL A 159 -30.05 12.76 5.63
C VAL A 159 -30.42 12.04 6.93
N PRO A 160 -31.38 12.54 7.74
CA PRO A 160 -31.90 11.78 8.85
C PRO A 160 -32.74 10.63 8.29
N VAL A 161 -32.48 9.42 8.78
CA VAL A 161 -33.29 8.25 8.48
C VAL A 161 -34.51 8.31 9.40
N ASP A 162 -35.61 8.88 8.91
CA ASP A 162 -36.89 8.87 9.62
C ASP A 162 -37.45 7.44 9.61
N ILE A 163 -37.57 6.89 10.82
CA ILE A 163 -38.24 5.63 11.11
C ILE A 163 -39.71 5.96 11.29
N ASP A 164 -40.44 6.12 10.18
CA ASP A 164 -41.89 6.22 10.25
C ASP A 164 -42.53 4.84 10.16
N THR A 165 -43.07 4.48 11.32
CA THR A 165 -43.96 3.37 11.57
C THR A 165 -45.34 3.80 11.11
N GLU A 166 -45.85 3.29 9.98
CA GLU A 166 -47.29 3.15 9.75
C GLU A 166 -47.59 2.37 8.45
N ASN A 167 -48.04 1.13 8.64
CA ASN A 167 -48.73 0.32 7.65
C ASN A 167 -50.22 0.35 8.00
N PRO A 168 -51.08 0.85 7.10
CA PRO A 168 -52.31 0.11 6.85
C PRO A 168 -52.80 0.24 5.40
N ALA A 169 -52.95 -0.88 4.68
CA ALA A 169 -54.08 -1.06 3.76
C ALA A 169 -54.21 -2.51 3.32
N PHE A 170 -55.18 -3.17 3.95
CA PHE A 170 -55.74 -4.46 3.60
C PHE A 170 -56.94 -4.21 2.67
N THR A 171 -56.97 -4.81 1.48
CA THR A 171 -58.23 -5.10 0.76
C THR A 171 -58.06 -6.35 -0.10
N PRO A 172 -58.77 -7.46 0.18
CA PRO A 172 -58.85 -8.61 -0.72
C PRO A 172 -59.92 -8.39 -1.81
N PRO A 173 -59.78 -9.00 -3.00
CA PRO A 173 -60.75 -8.87 -4.08
C PRO A 173 -62.01 -9.72 -3.85
N LEU A 174 -63.16 -9.15 -4.22
CA LEU A 174 -64.49 -9.78 -4.22
C LEU A 174 -64.61 -10.80 -5.37
N ASP A 175 -65.16 -11.96 -5.03
CA ASP A 175 -65.58 -13.03 -5.93
C ASP A 175 -66.91 -12.68 -6.61
N HIS A 176 -66.94 -12.77 -7.94
CA HIS A 176 -68.14 -12.82 -8.76
C HIS A 176 -67.85 -13.69 -10.00
N SER A 177 -68.14 -14.99 -9.91
CA SER A 177 -69.00 -15.77 -10.84
C SER A 177 -68.81 -17.27 -10.67
#